data_AF-A0A7R9BMD8-F1
#
_entry.id   AF-A0A7R9BMD8-F1
#
_cell.length_a   1.000
_cell.length_b   1.000
_cell.length_c   1.000
_cell.angle_alpha   90.00
_cell.angle_beta   90.00
_cell.angle_gamma   90.00
#
_symmetry.space_group_name_H-M   'P 1'
#
loop_
_entity.id
_entity.type
_entity.pdbx_description
1 polymer ?
#
loop_
_entity_poly.entity_id
_entity_poly.type
_entity_poly.pdbx_seq_one_letter_code
_entity_poly.pdbx_strand_id
1 'polypeptide(L)'
;IIKFVRLQTKFFAKKTKMELVRLAPFARAGFSKLLMPPVVPARFGIRLLGQDAKTGIGRRLKTRTLRETVSTPASQTPFNIGQGIAAGAGVIGLGALCYYGLGLSSETGALERSYLWPQYVKERIQTTYMYVGGSVVATAASAAACLRSPTVMRLVSRNSWVVLGASIAAMIGSGIVARSIPYEPGFGSKQLAWLVHCGVMGAVIAPMALVGGAILIRAAWYTAGIVGGLSTVAVCAPSEKFLNMGGPLAIGFGLVFAASIGTFFLPPTTMFGAGLYSIALYGGLVLFSGFLLYDTQHIVKSAETYPYNGVNGRPYDPISGAMRIYIDTLNIFVRMVTILSGGGGRRK
;
A
#
# COMPACT_ATOMS: atom_id res chain seq x y z
N ILE A 1 -8.89 -9.73 -17.55
CA ILE A 1 -7.95 -8.62 -17.27
C ILE A 1 -7.62 -7.82 -18.51
N ILE A 2 -7.05 -8.37 -19.59
CA ILE A 2 -6.76 -7.61 -20.83
C ILE A 2 -8.02 -6.91 -21.39
N LYS A 3 -9.18 -7.59 -21.44
CA LYS A 3 -10.47 -6.95 -21.81
C LYS A 3 -10.90 -5.85 -20.83
N PHE A 4 -10.65 -6.01 -19.53
CA PHE A 4 -11.01 -5.05 -18.48
C PHE A 4 -10.08 -3.83 -18.47
N VAL A 5 -8.77 -4.05 -18.64
CA VAL A 5 -7.72 -3.03 -18.84
C VAL A 5 -7.98 -2.25 -20.14
N ARG A 6 -8.39 -2.93 -21.22
CA ARG A 6 -8.78 -2.31 -22.50
C ARG A 6 -10.08 -1.51 -22.38
N LEU A 7 -11.02 -1.94 -21.52
CA LEU A 7 -12.25 -1.21 -21.23
C LEU A 7 -11.96 0.03 -20.37
N GLN A 8 -11.10 -0.09 -19.36
CA GLN A 8 -10.64 1.00 -18.50
C GLN A 8 -9.84 2.05 -19.27
N THR A 9 -8.88 1.66 -20.11
CA THR A 9 -8.12 2.59 -20.98
C THR A 9 -9.01 3.28 -22.00
N LYS A 10 -9.96 2.57 -22.63
CA LYS A 10 -10.93 3.19 -23.56
C LYS A 10 -11.88 4.16 -22.85
N PHE A 11 -12.35 3.81 -21.66
CA PHE A 11 -13.21 4.66 -20.85
C PHE A 11 -12.48 5.93 -20.37
N PHE A 12 -11.24 5.79 -19.90
CA PHE A 12 -10.40 6.92 -19.52
C PHE A 12 -10.03 7.79 -20.73
N ALA A 13 -9.54 7.22 -21.83
CA ALA A 13 -9.20 8.00 -23.04
C ALA A 13 -10.40 8.82 -23.57
N LYS A 14 -11.62 8.28 -23.47
CA LYS A 14 -12.86 8.99 -23.83
C LYS A 14 -13.20 10.11 -22.85
N LYS A 15 -12.94 9.93 -21.55
CA LYS A 15 -13.17 10.94 -20.50
C LYS A 15 -12.12 12.05 -20.54
N THR A 16 -10.84 11.73 -20.75
CA THR A 16 -9.76 12.72 -20.83
C THR A 16 -9.87 13.58 -22.09
N LYS A 17 -10.29 13.02 -23.24
CA LYS A 17 -10.58 13.83 -24.45
C LYS A 17 -11.73 14.82 -24.23
N MET A 18 -12.78 14.44 -23.50
CA MET A 18 -13.89 15.36 -23.18
C MET A 18 -13.49 16.47 -22.21
N GLU A 19 -12.65 16.18 -21.22
CA GLU A 19 -12.18 17.16 -20.23
C GLU A 19 -11.08 18.09 -20.79
N LEU A 20 -10.18 17.61 -21.66
CA LEU A 20 -9.18 18.43 -22.33
C LEU A 20 -9.80 19.46 -23.29
N VAL A 21 -10.91 19.12 -23.97
CA VAL A 21 -11.66 20.06 -24.81
C VAL A 21 -12.37 21.12 -23.95
N ARG A 22 -12.78 20.78 -22.72
CA ARG A 22 -13.43 21.72 -21.78
C ARG A 22 -12.45 22.65 -21.07
N LEU A 23 -11.20 22.24 -20.85
CA LEU A 23 -10.21 22.98 -20.07
C LEU A 23 -9.23 23.83 -20.90
N ALA A 24 -9.24 23.68 -22.23
CA ALA A 24 -8.42 24.47 -23.15
C ALA A 24 -8.53 26.02 -22.99
N PRO A 25 -9.68 26.63 -22.60
CA PRO A 25 -9.76 28.07 -22.39
C PRO A 25 -9.21 28.54 -21.02
N PHE A 26 -9.14 27.66 -20.02
CA PHE A 26 -8.75 28.03 -18.65
C PHE A 26 -7.23 28.04 -18.41
N ALA A 27 -6.47 27.30 -19.22
CA ALA A 27 -5.01 27.20 -19.08
C ALA A 27 -4.24 28.48 -19.46
N ARG A 28 -4.85 29.42 -20.19
CA ARG A 28 -4.19 30.68 -20.60
C ARG A 28 -4.27 31.81 -19.56
N ALA A 29 -5.21 31.78 -18.63
CA ALA A 29 -5.46 32.90 -17.71
C ALA A 29 -4.80 32.78 -16.33
N GLY A 30 -4.37 31.57 -15.92
CA GLY A 30 -3.88 31.32 -14.55
C GLY A 30 -2.36 31.45 -14.35
N PHE A 31 -1.56 31.45 -15.42
CA PHE A 31 -0.12 31.22 -15.30
C PHE A 31 0.72 32.49 -15.06
N SER A 32 0.18 33.70 -15.28
CA SER A 32 0.97 34.94 -15.12
C SER A 32 1.00 35.51 -13.70
N LYS A 33 0.18 34.99 -12.77
CA LYS A 33 0.09 35.51 -11.38
C LYS A 33 0.91 34.73 -10.34
N LEU A 34 1.65 33.70 -10.75
CA LEU A 34 2.35 32.78 -9.82
C LEU A 34 3.87 32.99 -9.72
N LEU A 35 4.40 34.15 -10.13
CA LEU A 35 5.86 34.39 -10.17
C LEU A 35 6.37 35.65 -9.46
N MET A 36 5.62 36.25 -8.53
CA MET A 36 6.18 37.31 -7.66
C MET A 36 5.69 37.18 -6.21
N PRO A 37 6.59 37.03 -5.21
CA PRO A 37 6.22 37.20 -3.81
C PRO A 37 6.06 38.70 -3.47
N PRO A 38 5.13 39.08 -2.57
CA PRO A 38 4.98 40.47 -2.14
C PRO A 38 6.11 40.88 -1.19
N VAL A 39 6.72 42.04 -1.47
CA VAL A 39 7.68 42.72 -0.59
C VAL A 39 6.89 43.38 0.56
N VAL A 40 7.20 43.02 1.81
CA VAL A 40 6.66 43.66 3.01
C VAL A 40 7.73 44.58 3.60
N PRO A 41 7.49 45.89 3.80
CA PRO A 41 8.49 46.78 4.38
C PRO A 41 8.57 46.59 5.90
N ALA A 42 9.79 46.40 6.41
CA ALA A 42 10.08 46.31 7.84
C ALA A 42 9.87 47.67 8.52
N ARG A 43 8.93 47.75 9.47
CA ARG A 43 8.83 48.90 10.39
C ARG A 43 9.69 48.66 11.61
N PHE A 44 10.75 49.47 11.74
CA PHE A 44 11.57 49.60 12.95
C PHE A 44 10.73 50.25 14.06
N GLY A 45 10.52 49.52 15.16
CA GLY A 45 9.95 50.06 16.40
C GLY A 45 11.04 50.17 17.46
N ILE A 46 11.52 51.38 17.70
CA ILE A 46 12.38 51.69 18.86
C ILE A 46 11.48 51.72 20.10
N ARG A 47 11.70 50.80 21.05
CA ARG A 47 11.26 50.97 22.44
C ARG A 47 12.48 50.90 23.36
N LEU A 48 12.79 52.06 23.92
CA LEU A 48 13.66 52.27 25.07
C LEU A 48 13.01 51.66 26.31
N LEU A 49 13.72 50.78 27.01
CA LEU A 49 13.67 50.68 28.46
C LEU A 49 14.98 50.05 28.92
N GLY A 50 15.82 50.91 29.51
CA GLY A 50 17.04 50.53 30.20
C GLY A 50 16.75 49.95 31.58
N GLN A 51 17.83 49.44 32.15
CA GLN A 51 17.97 48.89 33.51
C GLN A 51 17.23 47.58 33.77
N ASP A 52 17.95 46.48 33.52
CA ASP A 52 18.31 45.56 34.61
C ASP A 52 19.54 44.74 34.19
N ALA A 53 20.70 45.37 34.34
CA ALA A 53 21.97 44.67 34.42
C ALA A 53 22.12 44.14 35.84
N LYS A 54 21.87 42.84 36.02
CA LYS A 54 22.51 41.90 36.96
C LYS A 54 21.54 40.78 37.30
N THR A 55 21.64 39.66 36.58
CA THR A 55 21.42 38.33 37.15
C THR A 55 21.96 37.26 36.21
N GLY A 56 23.02 36.58 36.67
CA GLY A 56 23.17 35.15 36.49
C GLY A 56 23.40 34.63 35.08
N ILE A 57 24.68 34.54 34.73
CA ILE A 57 25.24 33.49 33.87
C ILE A 57 24.61 32.14 34.29
N GLY A 58 23.86 31.52 33.38
CA GLY A 58 23.20 30.26 33.68
C GLY A 58 22.17 29.83 32.66
N ARG A 59 22.43 30.01 31.35
CA ARG A 59 21.65 29.31 30.32
C ARG A 59 22.07 27.85 30.37
N ARG A 60 21.57 27.12 31.36
CA ARG A 60 21.57 25.66 31.38
C ARG A 60 20.82 25.26 30.12
N LEU A 61 21.56 24.91 29.07
CA LEU A 61 21.06 24.06 28.00
C LEU A 61 20.53 22.82 28.72
N LYS A 62 19.25 22.83 29.07
CA LYS A 62 18.57 21.65 29.59
C LYS A 62 18.59 20.70 28.41
N THR A 63 19.61 19.85 28.33
CA THR A 63 19.66 18.73 27.42
C THR A 63 18.34 18.02 27.62
N ARG A 64 17.41 18.18 26.68
CA ARG A 64 16.13 17.47 26.74
C ARG A 64 16.51 16.02 26.83
N THR A 65 16.25 15.42 27.99
CA THR A 65 16.52 14.01 28.18
C THR A 65 15.75 13.25 27.10
N LEU A 66 16.29 12.16 26.55
CA LEU A 66 15.61 11.39 25.50
C LEU A 66 14.16 11.05 25.91
N ARG A 67 13.93 10.87 27.21
CA ARG A 67 12.63 10.70 27.84
C ARG A 67 11.68 11.90 27.64
N GLU A 68 12.17 13.13 27.77
CA GLU A 68 11.40 14.37 27.62
C GLU A 68 11.08 14.71 26.15
N THR A 69 11.94 14.30 25.20
CA THR A 69 11.66 14.41 23.76
C THR A 69 10.66 13.35 23.29
N VAL A 70 10.77 12.12 23.78
CA VAL A 70 9.86 11.01 23.47
C VAL A 70 8.47 11.21 24.08
N SER A 71 8.35 11.92 25.22
CA SER A 71 7.07 12.16 25.90
C SER A 71 6.32 13.42 25.45
N THR A 72 6.75 14.08 24.36
CA THR A 72 6.02 15.24 23.84
C THR A 72 4.64 14.81 23.31
N PRO A 73 3.56 15.56 23.62
CA PRO A 73 2.22 15.20 23.15
C PRO A 73 2.17 15.21 21.62
N ALA A 74 1.45 14.25 21.05
CA ALA A 74 1.31 14.09 19.61
C ALA A 74 0.69 15.35 18.98
N SER A 75 1.42 15.94 18.05
CA SER A 75 0.89 16.94 17.12
C SER A 75 0.28 16.24 15.90
N GLN A 76 -0.58 16.94 15.15
CA GLN A 76 -1.11 16.45 13.88
C GLN A 76 -0.05 16.44 12.76
N THR A 77 1.12 17.05 13.00
CA THR A 77 2.18 17.18 12.00
C THR A 77 2.64 15.87 11.36
N PRO A 78 2.88 14.76 12.09
CA PRO A 78 3.36 13.53 11.45
C PRO A 78 2.29 12.91 10.55
N PHE A 79 1.01 13.05 10.92
CA PHE A 79 -0.11 12.57 10.13
C PHE A 79 -0.33 13.40 8.86
N ASN A 80 -0.22 14.73 8.96
CA ASN A 80 -0.32 15.62 7.79
C ASN A 80 0.80 15.36 6.78
N ILE A 81 2.03 15.12 7.26
CA ILE A 81 3.16 14.73 6.40
C ILE A 81 2.86 13.39 5.72
N GLY A 82 2.42 12.39 6.49
CA GLY A 82 2.06 11.06 5.95
C GLY A 82 0.95 11.13 4.90
N GLN A 83 -0.11 11.90 5.16
CA GLN A 83 -1.18 12.14 4.19
C GLN A 83 -0.68 12.84 2.94
N GLY A 84 0.19 13.85 3.09
CA GLY A 84 0.84 14.53 1.96
C GLY A 84 1.65 13.57 1.09
N ILE A 85 2.43 12.67 1.70
CA ILE A 85 3.18 11.63 1.00
C ILE A 85 2.24 10.69 0.24
N ALA A 86 1.20 10.18 0.90
CA ALA A 86 0.23 9.30 0.26
C ALA A 86 -0.51 9.97 -0.89
N ALA A 87 -0.90 11.24 -0.74
CA ALA A 87 -1.54 12.02 -1.78
C ALA A 87 -0.60 12.27 -2.97
N GLY A 88 0.66 12.65 -2.69
CA GLY A 88 1.69 12.81 -3.72
C GLY A 88 1.95 11.53 -4.51
N ALA A 89 2.06 10.39 -3.81
CA ALA A 89 2.19 9.07 -4.44
C ALA A 89 0.97 8.74 -5.33
N GLY A 90 -0.24 9.08 -4.89
CA GLY A 90 -1.46 8.93 -5.68
C GLY A 90 -1.44 9.74 -6.97
N VAL A 91 -1.01 11.00 -6.91
CA VAL A 91 -0.85 11.87 -8.10
C VAL A 91 0.19 11.29 -9.06
N ILE A 92 1.33 10.82 -8.54
CA ILE A 92 2.37 10.17 -9.35
C ILE A 92 1.83 8.90 -10.01
N GLY A 93 1.11 8.05 -9.26
CA GLY A 93 0.51 6.82 -9.77
C GLY A 93 -0.52 7.07 -10.87
N LEU A 94 -1.37 8.09 -10.70
CA LEU A 94 -2.33 8.52 -11.73
C LEU A 94 -1.63 9.11 -12.96
N GLY A 95 -0.58 9.92 -12.75
CA GLY A 95 0.25 10.45 -13.82
C GLY A 95 0.92 9.33 -14.63
N ALA A 96 1.48 8.33 -13.95
CA ALA A 96 2.05 7.14 -14.57
C ALA A 96 0.99 6.34 -15.34
N LEU A 97 -0.22 6.18 -14.79
CA LEU A 97 -1.32 5.51 -15.48
C LEU A 97 -1.73 6.24 -16.76
N CYS A 98 -1.82 7.57 -16.72
CA CYS A 98 -2.10 8.36 -17.92
C CYS A 98 -0.94 8.27 -18.92
N TYR A 99 0.31 8.37 -18.46
CA TYR A 99 1.49 8.35 -19.33
C TYR A 99 1.67 7.00 -20.04
N TYR A 100 1.74 5.91 -19.28
CA TYR A 100 1.90 4.56 -19.83
C TYR A 100 0.62 4.03 -20.47
N GLY A 101 -0.56 4.36 -19.92
CA GLY A 101 -1.84 3.92 -20.48
C GLY A 101 -2.22 4.58 -21.80
N LEU A 102 -1.70 5.78 -22.08
CA LEU A 102 -1.84 6.45 -23.39
C LEU A 102 -0.75 6.06 -24.39
N GLY A 103 0.21 5.20 -24.02
CA GLY A 103 1.30 4.78 -24.90
C GLY A 103 2.29 5.92 -25.22
N LEU A 104 2.46 6.88 -24.31
CA LEU A 104 3.41 7.99 -24.48
C LEU A 104 4.86 7.58 -24.17
N SER A 105 5.09 6.34 -23.74
CA SER A 105 6.42 5.78 -23.55
C SER A 105 7.03 5.33 -24.87
N SER A 106 8.30 5.66 -25.10
CA SER A 106 9.08 5.21 -26.26
C SER A 106 9.45 3.72 -26.21
N GLU A 107 9.29 3.07 -25.05
CA GLU A 107 9.51 1.65 -24.85
C GLU A 107 8.18 0.90 -24.85
N THR A 108 8.17 -0.28 -25.47
CA THR A 108 6.96 -1.12 -25.56
C THR A 108 6.57 -1.67 -24.21
N GLY A 109 5.32 -1.42 -23.82
CA GLY A 109 4.75 -1.93 -22.56
C GLY A 109 4.45 -3.42 -22.64
N ALA A 110 4.34 -4.09 -21.48
CA ALA A 110 3.90 -5.50 -21.45
C ALA A 110 2.49 -5.68 -22.06
N LEU A 111 1.64 -4.64 -22.04
CA LEU A 111 0.35 -4.63 -22.71
C LEU A 111 0.47 -4.75 -24.23
N GLU A 112 1.42 -4.05 -24.85
CA GLU A 112 1.63 -4.10 -26.31
C GLU A 112 2.27 -5.43 -26.71
N ARG A 113 3.23 -5.91 -25.91
CA ARG A 113 3.82 -7.25 -26.05
C ARG A 113 2.79 -8.36 -25.87
N SER A 114 1.72 -8.13 -25.11
CA SER A 114 0.68 -9.13 -24.86
C SER A 114 -0.05 -9.61 -26.11
N TYR A 115 -0.01 -8.84 -27.21
CA TYR A 115 -0.52 -9.29 -28.50
C TYR A 115 0.28 -10.48 -29.05
N LEU A 116 1.60 -10.46 -28.86
CA LEU A 116 2.55 -11.48 -29.30
C LEU A 116 2.67 -12.65 -28.32
N TRP A 117 2.07 -12.57 -27.13
CA TRP A 117 2.17 -13.65 -26.15
C TRP A 117 1.48 -14.93 -26.63
N PRO A 118 2.18 -16.08 -26.54
CA PRO A 118 1.58 -17.40 -26.67
C PRO A 118 0.42 -17.58 -25.67
N GLN A 119 -0.53 -18.45 -26.02
CA GLN A 119 -1.74 -18.64 -25.24
C GLN A 119 -1.47 -19.11 -23.80
N TYR A 120 -0.45 -19.97 -23.59
CA TYR A 120 -0.09 -20.46 -22.27
C TYR A 120 0.39 -19.34 -21.31
N VAL A 121 1.03 -18.28 -21.81
CA VAL A 121 1.49 -17.15 -20.97
C VAL A 121 0.28 -16.37 -20.46
N LYS A 122 -0.70 -16.13 -21.34
CA LYS A 122 -1.97 -15.46 -20.99
C LYS A 122 -2.73 -16.27 -19.94
N GLU A 123 -2.78 -17.60 -20.10
CA GLU A 123 -3.42 -18.52 -19.15
C GLU A 123 -2.73 -18.52 -17.79
N ARG A 124 -1.39 -18.51 -17.74
CA ARG A 124 -0.62 -18.42 -16.48
C ARG A 124 -0.94 -17.14 -15.71
N ILE A 125 -0.94 -15.99 -16.40
CA ILE A 125 -1.29 -14.70 -15.79
C ILE A 125 -2.75 -14.70 -15.33
N GLN A 126 -3.67 -15.16 -16.18
CA GLN A 126 -5.09 -15.23 -15.83
C GLN A 126 -5.33 -16.11 -14.60
N THR A 127 -4.72 -17.29 -14.56
CA THR A 127 -4.83 -18.23 -13.43
C THR A 127 -4.27 -17.62 -12.15
N THR A 128 -3.12 -16.94 -12.23
CA THR A 128 -2.53 -16.23 -11.10
C THR A 128 -3.52 -15.22 -10.50
N TYR A 129 -4.13 -14.38 -11.33
CA TYR A 129 -5.11 -13.40 -10.86
C TYR A 129 -6.45 -14.02 -10.42
N MET A 130 -6.85 -15.17 -10.97
CA MET A 130 -7.98 -15.95 -10.44
C MET A 130 -7.70 -16.38 -8.99
N TYR A 131 -6.49 -16.84 -8.69
CA TYR A 131 -6.08 -17.13 -7.31
C TYR A 131 -6.00 -15.86 -6.45
N VAL A 132 -5.58 -14.70 -6.98
CA VAL A 132 -5.65 -13.43 -6.24
C VAL A 132 -7.09 -13.11 -5.82
N GLY A 133 -8.03 -13.13 -6.76
CA GLY A 133 -9.45 -12.91 -6.49
C GLY A 133 -10.03 -13.95 -5.53
N GLY A 134 -9.69 -15.23 -5.75
CA GLY A 134 -10.05 -16.33 -4.86
C GLY A 134 -9.52 -16.12 -3.44
N SER A 135 -8.32 -15.55 -3.28
CA SER A 135 -7.70 -15.32 -1.97
C SER A 135 -8.48 -14.26 -1.20
N VAL A 136 -8.89 -13.18 -1.88
CA VAL A 136 -9.72 -12.12 -1.29
C VAL A 136 -11.07 -12.68 -0.84
N VAL A 137 -11.73 -13.47 -1.69
CA VAL A 137 -13.03 -14.10 -1.34
C VAL A 137 -12.88 -15.09 -0.19
N ALA A 138 -11.87 -15.96 -0.22
CA ALA A 138 -11.60 -16.93 0.84
C ALA A 138 -11.30 -16.24 2.18
N THR A 139 -10.52 -15.15 2.15
CA THR A 139 -10.21 -14.34 3.33
C THR A 139 -11.46 -13.68 3.90
N ALA A 140 -12.30 -13.09 3.04
CA ALA A 140 -13.55 -12.47 3.47
C ALA A 140 -14.54 -13.50 4.05
N ALA A 141 -14.64 -14.67 3.42
CA ALA A 141 -15.46 -15.78 3.92
C ALA A 141 -14.96 -16.28 5.28
N SER A 142 -13.63 -16.41 5.46
CA SER A 142 -13.02 -16.78 6.74
C SER A 142 -13.29 -15.72 7.82
N ALA A 143 -13.10 -14.44 7.51
CA ALA A 143 -13.39 -13.35 8.45
C ALA A 143 -14.88 -13.37 8.86
N ALA A 144 -15.78 -13.59 7.91
CA ALA A 144 -17.21 -13.73 8.18
C ALA A 144 -17.55 -14.96 9.05
N ALA A 145 -16.85 -16.08 8.84
CA ALA A 145 -16.99 -17.26 9.69
C ALA A 145 -16.49 -16.99 11.12
N CYS A 146 -15.38 -16.28 11.28
CA CYS A 146 -14.84 -15.88 12.59
C CYS A 146 -15.80 -14.98 13.36
N LEU A 147 -16.53 -14.08 12.69
CA LEU A 147 -17.55 -13.22 13.31
C LEU A 147 -18.72 -14.02 13.90
N ARG A 148 -19.02 -15.19 13.33
CA ARG A 148 -20.08 -16.09 13.83
C ARG A 148 -19.61 -16.98 14.99
N SER A 149 -18.32 -17.02 15.27
CA SER A 149 -17.74 -17.84 16.35
C SER A 149 -17.24 -16.97 17.51
N PRO A 150 -17.99 -16.88 18.63
CA PRO A 150 -17.59 -16.09 19.78
C PRO A 150 -16.23 -16.50 20.37
N THR A 151 -15.91 -17.79 20.34
CA THR A 151 -14.63 -18.32 20.84
C THR A 151 -13.46 -17.82 20.02
N VAL A 152 -13.56 -17.89 18.68
CA VAL A 152 -12.51 -17.39 17.78
C VAL A 152 -12.37 -15.89 17.93
N MET A 153 -13.48 -15.14 17.91
CA MET A 153 -13.45 -13.69 18.06
C MET A 153 -12.82 -13.23 19.38
N ARG A 154 -13.14 -13.92 20.49
CA ARG A 154 -12.51 -13.65 21.80
C ARG A 154 -11.00 -13.94 21.77
N LEU A 155 -10.59 -15.02 21.10
CA LEU A 155 -9.18 -15.37 20.99
C LEU A 155 -8.41 -14.32 20.18
N VAL A 156 -8.88 -13.99 18.97
CA VAL A 156 -8.16 -13.07 18.05
C VAL A 156 -8.23 -11.61 18.49
N SER A 157 -9.26 -11.20 19.23
CA SER A 157 -9.38 -9.84 19.78
C SER A 157 -8.64 -9.65 21.10
N ARG A 158 -8.07 -10.71 21.68
CA ARG A 158 -7.37 -10.63 22.95
C ARG A 158 -6.02 -9.93 22.75
N ASN A 159 -5.84 -8.78 23.38
CA ASN A 159 -4.59 -8.01 23.35
C ASN A 159 -3.50 -8.62 24.24
N SER A 160 -3.13 -9.88 23.98
CA SER A 160 -2.11 -10.62 24.70
C SER A 160 -0.89 -10.80 23.80
N TRP A 161 0.31 -10.60 24.36
CA TRP A 161 1.58 -10.87 23.67
C TRP A 161 1.65 -12.29 23.09
N VAL A 162 1.03 -13.27 23.76
CA VAL A 162 0.95 -14.65 23.26
C VAL A 162 0.10 -14.73 22.00
N VAL A 163 -1.07 -14.06 21.98
CA VAL A 163 -1.97 -14.07 20.82
C VAL A 163 -1.34 -13.30 19.64
N LEU A 164 -0.64 -12.20 19.94
CA LEU A 164 0.10 -11.43 18.94
C LEU A 164 1.26 -12.23 18.34
N GLY A 165 2.07 -12.90 19.18
CA GLY A 165 3.13 -13.79 18.70
C GLY A 165 2.59 -14.97 17.91
N ALA A 166 1.51 -15.59 18.39
CA ALA A 166 0.86 -16.72 17.72
C ALA A 166 0.25 -16.33 16.37
N SER A 167 -0.37 -15.14 16.24
CA SER A 167 -0.93 -14.67 14.97
C SER A 167 0.16 -14.38 13.94
N ILE A 168 1.27 -13.75 14.36
CA ILE A 168 2.44 -13.55 13.50
C ILE A 168 3.01 -14.89 13.04
N ALA A 169 3.24 -15.82 13.96
CA ALA A 169 3.75 -17.15 13.65
C ALA A 169 2.81 -17.91 12.70
N ALA A 170 1.49 -17.82 12.92
CA ALA A 170 0.50 -18.46 12.06
C ALA A 170 0.48 -17.85 10.64
N MET A 171 0.53 -16.53 10.50
CA MET A 171 0.55 -15.87 9.18
C MET A 171 1.83 -16.21 8.40
N ILE A 172 3.00 -16.12 9.05
CA ILE A 172 4.29 -16.43 8.41
C ILE A 172 4.39 -17.93 8.12
N GLY A 173 4.09 -18.78 9.11
CA GLY A 173 4.19 -20.23 9.00
C GLY A 173 3.26 -20.79 7.93
N SER A 174 1.98 -20.40 7.93
CA SER A 174 1.05 -20.85 6.88
C SER A 174 1.47 -20.37 5.48
N GLY A 175 2.06 -19.18 5.37
CA GLY A 175 2.59 -18.66 4.11
C GLY A 175 3.83 -19.43 3.61
N ILE A 176 4.73 -19.82 4.52
CA ILE A 176 5.90 -20.66 4.21
C ILE A 176 5.43 -22.04 3.73
N VAL A 177 4.48 -22.67 4.45
CA VAL A 177 3.93 -23.98 4.09
C VAL A 177 3.24 -23.95 2.72
N ALA A 178 2.39 -22.95 2.46
CA ALA A 178 1.72 -22.84 1.16
C ALA A 178 2.69 -22.66 -0.02
N ARG A 179 3.86 -22.04 0.22
CA ARG A 179 4.91 -21.83 -0.80
C ARG A 179 5.86 -23.01 -0.94
N SER A 180 6.11 -23.78 0.13
CA SER A 180 7.03 -24.92 0.09
C SER A 180 6.45 -26.12 -0.65
N ILE A 181 5.13 -26.25 -0.68
CA ILE A 181 4.44 -27.32 -1.40
C ILE A 181 4.54 -27.05 -2.92
N PRO A 182 5.01 -28.03 -3.74
CA PRO A 182 5.08 -27.87 -5.18
C PRO A 182 3.67 -27.74 -5.79
N TYR A 183 3.55 -26.97 -6.86
CA TYR A 183 2.27 -26.82 -7.56
C TYR A 183 2.00 -28.03 -8.45
N GLU A 184 0.79 -28.58 -8.30
CA GLU A 184 0.25 -29.62 -9.17
C GLU A 184 -1.08 -29.12 -9.80
N PRO A 185 -1.34 -29.44 -11.08
CA PRO A 185 -2.61 -29.10 -11.71
C PRO A 185 -3.79 -29.78 -11.00
N GLY A 186 -4.91 -29.08 -10.86
CA GLY A 186 -6.11 -29.57 -10.17
C GLY A 186 -6.23 -29.05 -8.74
N PHE A 187 -7.12 -29.67 -7.94
CA PHE A 187 -7.26 -29.35 -6.52
C PHE A 187 -6.41 -30.33 -5.71
N GLY A 188 -5.35 -29.85 -5.06
CA GLY A 188 -4.42 -30.68 -4.32
C GLY A 188 -3.98 -30.02 -3.01
N SER A 189 -2.87 -30.54 -2.47
CA SER A 189 -2.28 -30.11 -1.20
C SER A 189 -1.93 -28.62 -1.19
N LYS A 190 -1.46 -28.08 -2.32
CA LYS A 190 -1.11 -26.66 -2.42
C LYS A 190 -2.32 -25.74 -2.31
N GLN A 191 -3.43 -26.08 -2.95
CA GLN A 191 -4.68 -25.32 -2.90
C GLN A 191 -5.27 -25.35 -1.49
N LEU A 192 -5.18 -26.49 -0.80
CA LEU A 192 -5.60 -26.59 0.59
C LEU A 192 -4.73 -25.73 1.51
N ALA A 193 -3.39 -25.79 1.36
CA ALA A 193 -2.48 -24.95 2.13
C ALA A 193 -2.70 -23.45 1.86
N TRP A 194 -2.97 -23.09 0.60
CA TRP A 194 -3.35 -21.73 0.21
C TRP A 194 -4.67 -21.28 0.85
N LEU A 195 -5.69 -22.13 0.87
CA LEU A 195 -6.97 -21.85 1.55
C LEU A 195 -6.78 -21.70 3.06
N VAL A 196 -5.96 -22.55 3.68
CA VAL A 196 -5.61 -22.44 5.10
C VAL A 196 -4.92 -21.10 5.36
N HIS A 197 -3.96 -20.70 4.53
CA HIS A 197 -3.30 -19.40 4.66
C HIS A 197 -4.29 -18.24 4.54
N CYS A 198 -5.19 -18.27 3.55
CA CYS A 198 -6.26 -17.27 3.41
C CYS A 198 -7.19 -17.27 4.64
N GLY A 199 -7.47 -18.45 5.18
CA GLY A 199 -8.24 -18.66 6.40
C GLY A 199 -7.62 -17.96 7.60
N VAL A 200 -6.32 -18.19 7.83
CA VAL A 200 -5.53 -17.57 8.91
C VAL A 200 -5.52 -16.05 8.78
N MET A 201 -5.23 -15.52 7.57
CA MET A 201 -5.26 -14.07 7.34
C MET A 201 -6.64 -13.48 7.62
N GLY A 202 -7.71 -14.18 7.22
CA GLY A 202 -9.09 -13.77 7.50
C GLY A 202 -9.41 -13.73 8.99
N ALA A 203 -8.93 -14.72 9.75
CA ALA A 203 -9.11 -14.77 11.20
C ALA A 203 -8.38 -13.62 11.92
N VAL A 204 -7.15 -13.30 11.49
CA VAL A 204 -6.37 -12.19 12.07
C VAL A 204 -7.01 -10.83 11.78
N ILE A 205 -7.60 -10.66 10.60
CA ILE A 205 -8.25 -9.40 10.20
C ILE A 205 -9.70 -9.32 10.73
N ALA A 206 -10.31 -10.42 11.16
CA ALA A 206 -11.71 -10.48 11.60
C ALA A 206 -12.12 -9.41 12.64
N PRO A 207 -11.31 -9.07 13.66
CA PRO A 207 -11.65 -8.00 14.61
C PRO A 207 -11.86 -6.63 13.95
N MET A 208 -11.22 -6.37 12.80
CA MET A 208 -11.42 -5.14 12.04
C MET A 208 -12.83 -5.02 11.48
N ALA A 209 -13.57 -6.13 11.36
CA ALA A 209 -14.95 -6.08 10.93
C ALA A 209 -15.86 -5.29 11.90
N LEU A 210 -15.42 -5.13 13.16
CA LEU A 210 -16.10 -4.35 14.19
C LEU A 210 -16.03 -2.84 13.99
N VAL A 211 -15.15 -2.36 13.09
CA VAL A 211 -15.06 -0.93 12.71
C VAL A 211 -16.34 -0.44 12.01
N GLY A 212 -17.12 -1.35 11.42
CA GLY A 212 -18.40 -1.08 10.79
C GLY A 212 -18.41 -1.35 9.29
N GLY A 213 -19.49 -1.98 8.81
CA GLY A 213 -19.61 -2.45 7.42
C GLY A 213 -19.46 -1.34 6.37
N ALA A 214 -19.97 -0.14 6.64
CA ALA A 214 -19.88 0.98 5.70
C ALA A 214 -18.42 1.42 5.44
N ILE A 215 -17.58 1.43 6.48
CA ILE A 215 -16.16 1.78 6.36
C ILE A 215 -15.41 0.68 5.60
N LEU A 216 -15.69 -0.59 5.90
CA LEU A 216 -15.05 -1.74 5.25
C LEU A 216 -15.37 -1.79 3.75
N ILE A 217 -16.62 -1.58 3.35
CA ILE A 217 -17.02 -1.57 1.94
C ILE A 217 -16.32 -0.43 1.19
N ARG A 218 -16.23 0.77 1.79
CA ARG A 218 -15.48 1.89 1.20
C ARG A 218 -13.99 1.58 1.07
N ALA A 219 -13.38 1.04 2.12
CA ALA A 219 -11.98 0.63 2.11
C ALA A 219 -11.72 -0.45 1.04
N ALA A 220 -12.63 -1.40 0.88
CA ALA A 220 -12.56 -2.45 -0.13
C ALA A 220 -12.60 -1.86 -1.55
N TRP A 221 -13.51 -0.92 -1.82
CA TRP A 221 -13.58 -0.23 -3.11
C TRP A 221 -12.35 0.61 -3.41
N TYR A 222 -11.82 1.34 -2.42
CA TYR A 222 -10.59 2.11 -2.60
C TYR A 222 -9.39 1.20 -2.84
N THR A 223 -9.30 0.09 -2.12
CA THR A 223 -8.25 -0.91 -2.33
C THR A 223 -8.37 -1.55 -3.71
N ALA A 224 -9.57 -1.92 -4.16
CA ALA A 224 -9.80 -2.44 -5.50
C ALA A 224 -9.38 -1.43 -6.59
N GLY A 225 -9.65 -0.14 -6.38
CA GLY A 225 -9.18 0.94 -7.25
C GLY A 225 -7.66 1.08 -7.28
N ILE A 226 -6.99 1.03 -6.12
CA ILE A 226 -5.53 1.08 -6.00
C ILE A 226 -4.90 -0.14 -6.68
N VAL A 227 -5.32 -1.34 -6.30
CA VAL A 227 -4.81 -2.62 -6.83
C VAL A 227 -5.03 -2.70 -8.33
N GLY A 228 -6.24 -2.43 -8.82
CA GLY A 228 -6.56 -2.46 -10.25
C GLY A 228 -5.85 -1.38 -11.06
N GLY A 229 -5.78 -0.16 -10.52
CA GLY A 229 -5.08 0.97 -11.15
C GLY A 229 -3.59 0.70 -11.28
N LEU A 230 -2.92 0.32 -10.18
CA LEU A 230 -1.49 0.02 -10.17
C LEU A 230 -1.16 -1.23 -10.99
N SER A 231 -1.97 -2.29 -10.92
CA SER A 231 -1.78 -3.46 -11.80
C SER A 231 -1.83 -3.06 -13.28
N THR A 232 -2.69 -2.10 -13.63
CA THR A 232 -2.77 -1.56 -15.00
C THR A 232 -1.50 -0.78 -15.35
N VAL A 233 -1.01 0.10 -14.46
CA VAL A 233 0.28 0.79 -14.66
C VAL A 233 1.41 -0.21 -14.90
N ALA A 234 1.51 -1.25 -14.07
CA ALA A 234 2.58 -2.24 -14.15
C ALA A 234 2.57 -3.02 -15.48
N VAL A 235 1.39 -3.34 -16.01
CA VAL A 235 1.24 -4.03 -17.31
C VAL A 235 1.49 -3.06 -18.47
N CYS A 236 1.14 -1.77 -18.36
CA CYS A 236 1.41 -0.79 -19.40
C CYS A 236 2.86 -0.31 -19.41
N ALA A 237 3.56 -0.36 -18.27
CA ALA A 237 4.92 0.09 -18.15
C ALA A 237 5.94 -0.96 -18.65
N PRO A 238 7.13 -0.52 -19.12
CA PRO A 238 8.24 -1.40 -19.44
C PRO A 238 8.65 -2.25 -18.23
N SER A 239 8.84 -3.56 -18.43
CA SER A 239 9.02 -4.56 -17.36
C SER A 239 10.34 -4.45 -16.56
N GLU A 240 11.33 -3.75 -17.09
CA GLU A 240 12.64 -3.58 -16.42
C GLU A 240 12.63 -2.47 -15.37
N LYS A 241 11.72 -1.48 -15.49
CA LYS A 241 11.75 -0.28 -14.62
C LYS A 241 11.32 -0.57 -13.19
N PHE A 242 10.19 -1.25 -12.95
CA PHE A 242 9.78 -1.56 -11.59
C PHE A 242 10.47 -2.82 -11.05
N LEU A 243 10.92 -3.75 -11.89
CA LEU A 243 11.70 -4.92 -11.44
C LEU A 243 13.06 -4.51 -10.84
N ASN A 244 13.68 -3.45 -11.34
CA ASN A 244 14.93 -2.92 -10.76
C ASN A 244 14.72 -2.17 -9.44
N MET A 245 13.47 -1.92 -9.03
CA MET A 245 13.15 -1.26 -7.76
C MET A 245 13.11 -2.21 -6.56
N GLY A 246 13.39 -3.51 -6.74
CA GLY A 246 13.36 -4.49 -5.64
C GLY A 246 14.28 -4.14 -4.47
N GLY A 247 15.49 -3.62 -4.74
CA GLY A 247 16.44 -3.19 -3.71
C GLY A 247 15.91 -2.02 -2.85
N PRO A 248 15.55 -0.87 -3.45
CA PRO A 248 14.93 0.23 -2.72
C PRO A 248 13.64 -0.14 -1.97
N LEU A 249 12.78 -0.98 -2.57
CA LEU A 249 11.57 -1.49 -1.92
C LEU A 249 11.90 -2.32 -0.67
N ALA A 250 12.93 -3.16 -0.72
CA ALA A 250 13.36 -3.95 0.44
C ALA A 250 13.86 -3.06 1.59
N ILE A 251 14.60 -1.99 1.28
CA ILE A 251 15.04 -1.01 2.29
C ILE A 251 13.83 -0.30 2.90
N GLY A 252 12.90 0.17 2.07
CA GLY A 252 11.66 0.78 2.52
C GLY A 252 10.81 -0.16 3.38
N PHE A 253 10.79 -1.45 3.04
CA PHE A 253 10.14 -2.48 3.85
C PHE A 253 10.78 -2.64 5.22
N GLY A 254 12.12 -2.67 5.30
CA GLY A 254 12.81 -2.67 6.59
C GLY A 254 12.41 -1.49 7.48
N LEU A 255 12.30 -0.28 6.90
CA LEU A 255 11.88 0.92 7.62
C LEU A 255 10.43 0.83 8.11
N VAL A 256 9.49 0.47 7.23
CA VAL A 256 8.06 0.34 7.58
C VAL A 256 7.84 -0.79 8.58
N PHE A 257 8.58 -1.89 8.46
CA PHE A 257 8.54 -3.01 9.38
C PHE A 257 9.07 -2.62 10.76
N ALA A 258 10.22 -1.96 10.84
CA ALA A 258 10.77 -1.45 12.09
C ALA A 258 9.82 -0.43 12.74
N ALA A 259 9.23 0.48 11.96
CA ALA A 259 8.22 1.41 12.45
C ALA A 259 6.98 0.69 12.99
N SER A 260 6.53 -0.37 12.31
CA SER A 260 5.38 -1.19 12.74
C SER A 260 5.65 -1.98 14.02
N ILE A 261 6.89 -2.43 14.25
CA ILE A 261 7.27 -3.01 15.55
C ILE A 261 7.32 -1.91 16.62
N GLY A 262 7.86 -0.74 16.27
CA GLY A 262 7.98 0.39 17.19
C GLY A 262 6.64 0.89 17.74
N THR A 263 5.53 0.78 16.99
CA THR A 263 4.19 1.16 17.48
C THR A 263 3.67 0.24 18.58
N PHE A 264 4.21 -0.97 18.77
CA PHE A 264 3.87 -1.82 19.91
C PHE A 264 4.44 -1.29 21.23
N PHE A 265 5.57 -0.60 21.18
CA PHE A 265 6.26 -0.07 22.36
C PHE A 265 5.93 1.39 22.63
N LEU A 266 5.50 2.14 21.61
CA LEU A 266 5.31 3.58 21.68
C LEU A 266 3.88 3.96 21.33
N PRO A 267 3.13 4.55 22.28
CA PRO A 267 1.75 4.93 22.02
C PRO A 267 1.69 6.07 21.00
N PRO A 268 0.68 6.07 20.11
CA PRO A 268 0.52 7.10 19.07
C PRO A 268 0.14 8.48 19.65
N THR A 269 -0.05 8.59 20.96
CA THR A 269 -0.27 9.85 21.69
C THR A 269 1.02 10.64 21.95
N THR A 270 2.19 10.03 21.72
CA THR A 270 3.48 10.72 21.76
C THR A 270 3.88 11.19 20.36
N MET A 271 4.63 12.28 20.23
CA MET A 271 5.09 12.76 18.92
C MET A 271 5.92 11.71 18.17
N PHE A 272 6.81 11.01 18.89
CA PHE A 272 7.63 9.95 18.30
C PHE A 272 6.78 8.73 17.90
N GLY A 273 5.87 8.28 18.77
CA GLY A 273 4.93 7.19 18.45
C GLY A 273 3.97 7.54 17.31
N ALA A 274 3.50 8.79 17.23
CA ALA A 274 2.71 9.31 16.11
C ALA A 274 3.50 9.31 14.80
N GLY A 275 4.79 9.64 14.86
CA GLY A 275 5.71 9.53 13.73
C GLY A 275 5.85 8.10 13.22
N LEU A 276 6.16 7.15 14.11
CA LEU A 276 6.27 5.73 13.76
C LEU A 276 4.95 5.18 13.21
N TYR A 277 3.83 5.54 13.82
CA TYR A 277 2.50 5.15 13.35
C TYR A 277 2.18 5.74 11.97
N SER A 278 2.52 7.01 11.72
CA SER A 278 2.36 7.64 10.41
C SER A 278 3.21 6.96 9.33
N ILE A 279 4.48 6.62 9.64
CA ILE A 279 5.35 5.87 8.73
C ILE A 279 4.76 4.48 8.45
N ALA A 280 4.35 3.75 9.50
CA ALA A 280 3.76 2.42 9.36
C ALA A 280 2.49 2.45 8.51
N LEU A 281 1.64 3.47 8.69
CA LEU A 281 0.34 3.60 8.04
C LEU A 281 0.45 4.17 6.62
N TYR A 282 0.92 5.41 6.46
CA TYR A 282 0.98 6.09 5.16
C TYR A 282 2.22 5.69 4.35
N GLY A 283 3.39 5.59 5.00
CA GLY A 283 4.61 5.10 4.34
C GLY A 283 4.44 3.65 3.88
N GLY A 284 3.86 2.81 4.74
CA GLY A 284 3.48 1.45 4.38
C GLY A 284 2.48 1.39 3.21
N LEU A 285 1.47 2.26 3.17
CA LEU A 285 0.50 2.29 2.06
C LEU A 285 1.19 2.54 0.72
N VAL A 286 2.11 3.51 0.66
CA VAL A 286 2.89 3.82 -0.55
C VAL A 286 3.83 2.66 -0.89
N LEU A 287 4.49 2.08 0.12
CA LEU A 287 5.41 0.97 -0.07
C LEU A 287 4.72 -0.27 -0.64
N PHE A 288 3.59 -0.71 -0.05
CA PHE A 288 2.85 -1.88 -0.55
C PHE A 288 2.20 -1.61 -1.91
N SER A 289 1.87 -0.36 -2.21
CA SER A 289 1.48 0.05 -3.57
C SER A 289 2.66 -0.11 -4.55
N GLY A 290 3.88 0.20 -4.12
CA GLY A 290 5.10 -0.07 -4.88
C GLY A 290 5.38 -1.57 -5.06
N PHE A 291 5.24 -2.38 -4.00
CA PHE A 291 5.37 -3.84 -4.10
C PHE A 291 4.36 -4.42 -5.07
N LEU A 292 3.12 -3.92 -5.07
CA LEU A 292 2.11 -4.37 -6.02
C LEU A 292 2.53 -4.12 -7.48
N LEU A 293 3.16 -2.96 -7.77
CA LEU A 293 3.73 -2.68 -9.09
C LEU A 293 4.86 -3.66 -9.43
N TYR A 294 5.80 -3.85 -8.50
CA TYR A 294 6.93 -4.78 -8.64
C TYR A 294 6.46 -6.21 -8.89
N ASP A 295 5.58 -6.74 -8.03
CA ASP A 295 5.12 -8.12 -8.07
C ASP A 295 4.23 -8.38 -9.29
N THR A 296 3.47 -7.39 -9.75
CA THR A 296 2.73 -7.49 -11.02
C THR A 296 3.69 -7.67 -12.20
N GLN A 297 4.76 -6.86 -12.29
CA GLN A 297 5.77 -7.02 -13.34
C GLN A 297 6.54 -8.32 -13.21
N HIS A 298 6.87 -8.71 -11.98
CA HIS A 298 7.54 -9.99 -11.70
C HIS A 298 6.70 -11.18 -12.17
N ILE A 299 5.38 -11.19 -11.93
CA ILE A 299 4.47 -12.24 -12.41
C ILE A 299 4.41 -12.29 -13.93
N VAL A 300 4.32 -11.13 -14.60
CA VAL A 300 4.29 -11.08 -16.06
C VAL A 300 5.60 -11.62 -16.64
N LYS A 301 6.75 -11.13 -16.15
CA LYS A 301 8.07 -11.59 -16.59
C LYS A 301 8.28 -13.07 -16.29
N SER A 302 7.87 -13.54 -15.11
CA SER A 302 7.96 -14.95 -14.74
C SER A 302 7.06 -15.83 -15.63
N ALA A 303 5.85 -15.39 -15.97
CA ALA A 303 4.98 -16.14 -16.87
C ALA A 303 5.55 -16.26 -18.30
N GLU A 304 6.26 -15.23 -18.77
CA GLU A 304 6.96 -15.19 -20.06
C GLU A 304 8.22 -16.06 -20.08
N THR A 305 9.07 -15.96 -19.04
CA THR A 305 10.39 -16.63 -19.03
C THR A 305 10.31 -18.09 -18.61
N TYR A 306 9.24 -18.50 -17.92
CA TYR A 306 9.12 -19.87 -17.45
C TYR A 306 8.92 -20.84 -18.63
N PRO A 307 9.75 -21.90 -18.76
CA PRO A 307 9.68 -22.83 -19.89
C PRO A 307 8.28 -23.44 -20.09
N TYR A 308 7.92 -23.72 -21.34
CA TYR A 308 6.62 -24.35 -21.67
C TYR A 308 6.51 -25.75 -21.03
N ASN A 309 7.55 -26.57 -21.17
CA ASN A 309 7.63 -27.94 -20.63
C ASN A 309 7.84 -28.00 -19.11
N GLY A 310 7.83 -26.86 -18.43
CA GLY A 310 8.17 -26.76 -17.01
C GLY A 310 9.66 -26.84 -16.74
N VAL A 311 10.03 -26.65 -15.47
CA VAL A 311 11.41 -26.81 -14.99
C VAL A 311 11.46 -28.08 -14.15
N ASN A 312 12.29 -29.06 -14.53
CA ASN A 312 12.41 -30.35 -13.83
C ASN A 312 11.05 -31.07 -13.67
N GLY A 313 10.22 -31.06 -14.72
CA GLY A 313 8.88 -31.65 -14.71
C GLY A 313 7.85 -30.89 -13.88
N ARG A 314 8.20 -29.72 -13.31
CA ARG A 314 7.28 -28.92 -12.49
C ARG A 314 6.57 -27.86 -13.35
N PRO A 315 5.23 -27.75 -13.24
CA PRO A 315 4.48 -26.71 -13.93
C PRO A 315 4.71 -25.33 -13.29
N TYR A 316 4.39 -24.28 -14.04
CA TYR A 316 4.38 -22.90 -13.53
C TYR A 316 3.46 -22.81 -12.32
N ASP A 317 3.89 -22.12 -11.27
CA ASP A 317 3.17 -22.00 -10.01
C ASP A 317 2.40 -20.67 -9.91
N PRO A 318 1.10 -20.63 -10.28
CA PRO A 318 0.30 -19.42 -10.19
C PRO A 318 -0.04 -19.03 -8.76
N ILE A 319 -0.06 -19.97 -7.81
CA ILE A 319 -0.49 -19.73 -6.43
C ILE A 319 0.58 -18.91 -5.69
N SER A 320 1.85 -19.27 -5.83
CA SER A 320 2.95 -18.52 -5.18
C SER A 320 3.05 -17.09 -5.69
N GLY A 321 2.82 -16.88 -7.00
CA GLY A 321 2.70 -15.53 -7.58
C GLY A 321 1.49 -14.79 -7.01
N ALA A 322 0.32 -15.44 -6.98
CA ALA A 322 -0.91 -14.83 -6.46
C ALA A 322 -0.79 -14.40 -5.00
N MET A 323 -0.14 -15.21 -4.16
CA MET A 323 0.08 -14.91 -2.75
C MET A 323 0.87 -13.61 -2.52
N ARG A 324 1.75 -13.21 -3.44
CA ARG A 324 2.50 -11.95 -3.35
C ARG A 324 1.57 -10.74 -3.49
N ILE A 325 0.87 -10.66 -4.63
CA ILE A 325 -0.13 -9.60 -4.89
C ILE A 325 -1.22 -9.60 -3.82
N TYR A 326 -1.65 -10.77 -3.37
CA TYR A 326 -2.67 -10.91 -2.32
C TYR A 326 -2.24 -10.29 -0.99
N ILE A 327 -0.99 -10.53 -0.55
CA ILE A 327 -0.48 -9.97 0.71
C ILE A 327 -0.39 -8.44 0.61
N ASP A 328 0.08 -7.89 -0.51
CA ASP A 328 0.08 -6.44 -0.74
C ASP A 328 -1.33 -5.87 -0.73
N THR A 329 -2.28 -6.57 -1.37
CA THR A 329 -3.69 -6.20 -1.39
C THR A 329 -4.27 -6.13 0.03
N LEU A 330 -3.99 -7.12 0.89
CA LEU A 330 -4.42 -7.09 2.29
C LEU A 330 -3.75 -5.99 3.10
N ASN A 331 -2.45 -5.76 2.89
CA ASN A 331 -1.73 -4.70 3.60
C ASN A 331 -2.24 -3.30 3.24
N ILE A 332 -2.60 -3.08 1.97
CA ILE A 332 -3.28 -1.86 1.50
C ILE A 332 -4.67 -1.77 2.12
N PHE A 333 -5.46 -2.86 2.09
CA PHE A 333 -6.81 -2.89 2.67
C PHE A 333 -6.84 -2.52 4.15
N VAL A 334 -6.02 -3.17 4.97
CA VAL A 334 -5.93 -2.92 6.42
C VAL A 334 -5.60 -1.44 6.69
N ARG A 335 -4.70 -0.85 5.90
CA ARG A 335 -4.35 0.58 6.00
C ARG A 335 -5.48 1.50 5.58
N MET A 336 -6.18 1.17 4.51
CA MET A 336 -7.35 1.94 4.08
C MET A 336 -8.47 1.89 5.11
N VAL A 337 -8.73 0.73 5.72
CA VAL A 337 -9.69 0.64 6.83
C VAL A 337 -9.25 1.53 7.99
N THR A 338 -7.97 1.46 8.38
CA THR A 338 -7.43 2.24 9.50
C THR A 338 -7.47 3.76 9.24
N ILE A 339 -7.15 4.19 8.01
CA ILE A 339 -7.26 5.60 7.60
C ILE A 339 -8.72 6.07 7.70
N LEU A 340 -9.66 5.26 7.19
CA LEU A 340 -11.08 5.60 7.18
C LEU A 340 -11.74 5.52 8.55
N SER A 341 -11.22 4.68 9.45
CA SER A 341 -11.70 4.54 10.84
C SER A 341 -11.23 5.67 11.76
N GLY A 342 -10.57 6.71 11.23
CA GLY A 342 -10.10 7.86 12.00
C GLY A 342 -8.64 7.76 12.45
N GLY A 343 -7.81 6.98 11.75
CA GLY A 343 -6.38 6.84 12.00
C GLY A 343 -5.63 8.16 11.93
N GLY A 344 -5.58 8.89 13.06
CA GLY A 344 -4.56 9.90 13.33
C GLY A 344 -4.99 11.34 13.61
N GLY A 345 -6.26 11.73 13.45
CA GLY A 345 -6.60 13.17 13.56
C GLY A 345 -8.04 13.56 13.84
N ARG A 346 -8.97 12.61 13.97
CA ARG A 346 -10.38 12.89 14.28
C ARG A 346 -10.81 12.22 15.58
N ARG A 347 -10.17 12.60 16.68
CA ARG A 347 -10.86 12.70 17.96
C ARG A 347 -11.09 14.19 18.19
N LYS A 348 -12.25 14.67 17.71
CA LYS A 348 -12.90 15.84 18.32
C LYS A 348 -13.53 15.35 19.61
#